data_AF-A0A2R7T2Z9-F1
#
_entry.id   AF-A0A2R7T2Z9-F1
#
_cell.length_a   1.000
_cell.length_b   1.000
_cell.length_c   1.000
_cell.angle_alpha   90.00
_cell.angle_beta   90.00
_cell.angle_gamma   90.00
#
_symmetry.space_group_name_H-M   'P 1'
#
loop_
_entity.id
_entity.type
_entity.pdbx_description
1 polymer ?
#
loop_
_entity_poly.entity_id
_entity_poly.type
_entity_poly.pdbx_seq_one_letter_code
_entity_poly.pdbx_strand_id
1 'polypeptide(L)'
;MLEQFTEWLARLVKAVINALWQFLVDLAISLVDAILSVLVGLIALIPVPSWLSQGLQGFYSALDPGIAYILGVTGMPVALAMIGTGYAFRLGRKVATLFQW
;
A
#
# COMPACT_ATOMS: atom_id res chain seq x y z
N MET A 1 -0.09 -54.87 -2.98
CA MET A 1 0.43 -54.59 -1.62
C MET A 1 1.82 -53.96 -1.67
N LEU A 2 2.85 -54.66 -2.17
CA LEU A 2 4.21 -54.12 -2.30
C LEU A 2 4.29 -52.87 -3.20
N GLU A 3 3.61 -52.89 -4.34
CA GLU A 3 3.64 -51.79 -5.33
C GLU A 3 3.08 -50.47 -4.78
N GLN A 4 1.95 -50.53 -4.06
CA GLN A 4 1.33 -49.37 -3.40
C GLN A 4 2.21 -48.83 -2.26
N PHE A 5 2.93 -49.70 -1.55
CA PHE A 5 3.86 -49.29 -0.50
C PHE A 5 5.07 -48.56 -1.10
N THR A 6 5.63 -49.06 -2.20
CA THR A 6 6.73 -48.41 -2.92
C THR A 6 6.30 -47.05 -3.49
N GLU A 7 5.07 -46.96 -3.99
CA GLU A 7 4.52 -45.71 -4.53
C GLU A 7 4.27 -44.66 -3.43
N TRP A 8 3.76 -45.08 -2.27
CA TRP A 8 3.64 -44.22 -1.10
C TRP A 8 5.01 -43.68 -0.64
N LEU A 9 6.02 -44.54 -0.57
CA LEU A 9 7.37 -44.18 -0.14
C LEU A 9 8.02 -43.20 -1.15
N ALA A 10 7.85 -43.44 -2.45
CA ALA A 10 8.31 -42.53 -3.50
C ALA A 10 7.62 -41.16 -3.45
N ARG A 11 6.32 -41.11 -3.14
CA ARG A 11 5.59 -39.83 -2.96
C ARG A 11 6.08 -39.07 -1.73
N LEU A 12 6.37 -39.77 -0.64
CA LEU A 12 6.89 -39.17 0.59
C LEU A 12 8.26 -38.52 0.37
N VAL A 13 9.17 -39.23 -0.31
CA VAL A 13 10.50 -38.69 -0.67
C VAL A 13 10.37 -37.47 -1.59
N LYS A 14 9.50 -37.51 -2.61
CA LYS A 14 9.24 -36.36 -3.47
C LYS A 14 8.67 -35.16 -2.71
N ALA A 15 7.78 -35.40 -1.75
CA ALA A 15 7.21 -34.34 -0.93
C ALA A 15 8.28 -33.65 -0.06
N VAL A 16 9.20 -34.41 0.53
CA VAL A 16 10.31 -33.86 1.34
C VAL A 16 11.26 -33.02 0.47
N ILE A 17 11.63 -33.50 -0.72
CA ILE A 17 12.50 -32.76 -1.64
C ILE A 17 11.81 -31.47 -2.12
N ASN A 18 10.52 -31.53 -2.47
CA ASN A 18 9.76 -30.34 -2.86
C ASN A 18 9.65 -29.33 -1.72
N ALA A 19 9.42 -29.77 -0.48
CA ALA A 19 9.36 -28.89 0.67
C ALA A 19 10.70 -28.19 0.93
N LEU A 20 11.82 -28.89 0.77
CA LEU A 20 13.17 -28.30 0.84
C LEU A 20 13.40 -27.26 -0.25
N TRP A 21 12.95 -27.53 -1.48
CA TRP A 21 13.05 -26.57 -2.58
C TRP A 21 12.18 -25.33 -2.35
N GLN A 22 10.93 -25.52 -1.92
CA GLN A 22 10.03 -24.43 -1.56
C GLN A 22 10.60 -23.57 -0.44
N PHE A 23 11.18 -24.18 0.59
CA PHE A 23 11.83 -23.44 1.67
C PHE A 23 12.98 -22.55 1.18
N LEU A 24 13.80 -23.03 0.24
CA LEU A 24 14.87 -22.22 -0.36
C LEU A 24 14.33 -21.05 -1.19
N VAL A 25 13.26 -21.28 -1.95
CA VAL A 25 12.59 -20.22 -2.72
C VAL A 25 11.97 -19.18 -1.79
N ASP A 26 11.27 -19.61 -0.74
CA ASP A 26 10.67 -18.71 0.25
C ASP A 26 11.72 -17.89 0.99
N LEU A 27 12.88 -18.49 1.32
CA LEU A 27 14.00 -17.78 1.92
C LEU A 27 14.55 -16.69 0.99
N ALA A 28 14.68 -16.98 -0.30
CA ALA A 28 15.14 -15.99 -1.28
C ALA A 28 14.13 -14.83 -1.45
N ILE A 29 12.83 -15.14 -1.50
CA ILE A 29 11.76 -14.14 -1.57
C ILE A 29 11.78 -13.26 -0.30
N SER A 30 11.87 -13.87 0.88
CA SER A 30 11.93 -13.15 2.15
C SER A 30 13.12 -12.20 2.24
N LEU A 31 14.28 -12.59 1.69
CA LEU A 31 15.47 -11.75 1.67
C LEU A 31 15.31 -10.54 0.75
N VAL A 32 14.69 -10.71 -0.42
CA VAL A 32 14.37 -9.60 -1.32
C VAL A 32 13.35 -8.65 -0.68
N ASP A 33 12.32 -9.19 -0.03
CA ASP A 33 11.29 -8.41 0.65
C ASP A 33 11.87 -7.59 1.82
N ALA A 34 12.81 -8.16 2.57
CA ALA A 34 13.51 -7.45 3.63
C ALA A 34 14.31 -6.24 3.09
N ILE A 35 14.99 -6.40 1.95
CA ILE A 35 15.74 -5.31 1.31
C ILE A 35 14.80 -4.21 0.83
N LEU A 36 13.70 -4.57 0.18
CA LEU A 36 12.70 -3.61 -0.29
C LEU A 36 12.04 -2.88 0.88
N SER A 37 11.73 -3.59 1.97
CA SER A 37 11.14 -3.00 3.18
C SER A 37 12.06 -1.96 3.82
N VAL A 38 13.38 -2.21 3.84
CA VAL A 38 14.36 -1.22 4.31
C VAL A 38 14.36 0.03 3.43
N LEU A 39 14.34 -0.13 2.09
CA LEU A 39 14.27 0.99 1.16
C LEU A 39 12.99 1.81 1.33
N VAL A 40 11.85 1.17 1.52
CA VAL A 40 10.57 1.84 1.82
C VAL A 40 10.64 2.59 3.14
N GLY A 41 11.25 2.00 4.17
CA GLY A 41 11.48 2.66 5.46
C GLY A 41 12.33 3.93 5.33
N LEU A 42 13.39 3.89 4.50
CA LEU A 42 14.22 5.06 4.22
C LEU A 42 13.46 6.17 3.48
N ILE A 43 12.56 5.82 2.55
CA ILE A 43 11.72 6.80 1.86
C ILE A 43 10.67 7.40 2.80
N ALA A 44 10.10 6.59 3.70
CA ALA A 44 9.12 7.06 4.69
C ALA A 44 9.71 8.04 5.73
N LEU A 45 11.03 8.01 5.92
CA LEU A 45 11.76 8.97 6.75
C LEU A 45 11.93 10.34 6.12
N ILE A 46 11.62 10.51 4.81
CA ILE A 46 11.65 11.82 4.17
C ILE A 46 10.51 12.65 4.75
N PRO A 47 10.81 13.74 5.49
CA PRO A 47 9.78 14.54 6.13
C PRO A 47 8.91 15.19 5.05
N VAL A 48 7.63 14.82 5.04
CA VAL A 48 6.66 15.43 4.16
C VAL A 48 6.52 16.91 4.57
N PRO A 49 6.56 17.86 3.63
CA PRO A 49 6.50 19.28 3.96
C PRO A 49 5.29 19.63 4.82
N SER A 50 5.46 20.52 5.80
CA SER A 50 4.42 20.87 6.80
C SER A 50 3.11 21.39 6.20
N TRP A 51 3.15 21.99 5.02
CA TRP A 51 1.97 22.44 4.28
C TRP A 51 1.18 21.28 3.65
N LEU A 52 1.86 20.17 3.35
CA LEU A 52 1.23 18.94 2.86
C LEU A 52 0.73 18.08 4.02
N SER A 53 1.40 18.13 5.18
CA SER A 53 1.01 17.39 6.39
C SER A 53 -0.23 17.96 7.09
N GLN A 54 -0.46 19.27 7.04
CA GLN A 54 -1.68 19.90 7.56
C GLN A 54 -2.82 20.00 6.53
N GLY A 55 -2.50 19.79 5.25
CA GLY A 55 -3.46 19.86 4.15
C GLY A 55 -4.19 21.22 4.04
N LEU A 56 -5.27 21.23 3.26
CA LEU A 56 -6.18 22.39 3.15
C LEU A 56 -6.88 22.71 4.47
N GLN A 57 -6.91 21.77 5.42
CA GLN A 57 -7.56 21.95 6.71
C GLN A 57 -6.77 22.91 7.62
N GLY A 58 -5.44 22.81 7.67
CA GLY A 58 -4.62 23.77 8.40
C GLY A 58 -4.75 25.19 7.85
N PHE A 59 -4.89 25.34 6.53
CA PHE A 59 -5.18 26.63 5.90
C PHE A 59 -6.56 27.16 6.31
N TYR A 60 -7.60 26.33 6.28
CA TYR A 60 -8.96 26.73 6.67
C TYR A 60 -9.04 27.14 8.15
N SER A 61 -8.29 26.47 9.03
CA SER A 61 -8.20 26.79 10.45
C SER A 61 -7.43 28.09 10.74
N ALA A 62 -6.60 28.56 9.80
CA ALA A 62 -5.86 29.82 9.92
C ALA A 62 -6.63 31.03 9.35
N LEU A 63 -7.80 30.82 8.75
CA LEU A 63 -8.62 31.91 8.21
C LEU A 63 -9.34 32.66 9.32
N ASP A 64 -9.48 33.97 9.12
CA ASP A 64 -10.29 34.82 10.00
C ASP A 64 -11.76 34.31 10.04
N PRO A 65 -12.43 34.32 11.21
CA PRO A 65 -13.79 33.80 11.34
C PRO A 65 -14.81 34.41 10.38
N GLY A 66 -14.64 35.68 9.99
CA GLY A 66 -15.52 36.33 9.01
C GLY A 66 -15.39 35.73 7.60
N ILE A 67 -14.17 35.40 7.19
CA ILE A 67 -13.89 34.76 5.90
C ILE A 67 -14.32 33.30 5.93
N ALA A 68 -14.04 32.59 7.03
CA ALA A 68 -14.46 31.21 7.21
C ALA A 68 -16.00 31.05 7.18
N TYR A 69 -16.74 32.03 7.71
CA TYR A 69 -18.20 32.05 7.64
C TYR A 69 -18.71 32.19 6.20
N ILE A 70 -18.17 33.13 5.42
CA ILE A 70 -18.55 33.33 4.01
C ILE A 70 -18.22 32.07 3.17
N LEU A 71 -17.07 31.45 3.41
CA LEU A 71 -16.68 30.20 2.75
C LEU A 71 -17.59 29.03 3.15
N GLY A 72 -18.07 29.00 4.40
CA GLY A 72 -19.05 28.03 4.88
C GLY A 72 -20.40 28.19 4.18
N VAL A 73 -20.92 29.41 4.10
CA VAL A 73 -22.21 29.71 3.45
C VAL A 73 -22.17 29.46 1.94
N THR A 74 -21.04 29.71 1.29
CA THR A 74 -20.85 29.43 -0.14
C THR A 74 -20.63 27.94 -0.45
N GLY A 75 -20.55 27.07 0.57
CA GLY A 75 -20.42 25.62 0.38
C GLY A 75 -19.03 25.19 -0.10
N MET A 76 -18.02 26.06 0.02
CA MET A 76 -16.65 25.80 -0.43
C MET A 76 -16.03 24.53 0.19
N PRO A 77 -16.23 24.20 1.48
CA PRO A 77 -15.72 22.96 2.07
C PRO A 77 -16.29 21.70 1.40
N VAL A 78 -17.59 21.71 1.06
CA VAL A 78 -18.28 20.58 0.42
C VAL A 78 -17.80 20.40 -1.01
N ALA A 79 -17.62 21.50 -1.75
CA ALA A 79 -17.08 21.48 -3.11
C ALA A 79 -15.64 20.93 -3.16
N LEU A 80 -14.78 21.36 -2.23
CA LEU A 80 -13.42 20.84 -2.11
C LEU A 80 -13.38 19.36 -1.73
N ALA A 81 -14.27 18.91 -0.84
CA ALA A 81 -14.39 17.51 -0.49
C ALA A 81 -14.78 16.64 -1.71
N MET A 82 -15.71 17.11 -2.53
CA MET A 82 -16.12 16.42 -3.77
C MET A 82 -14.98 16.32 -4.80
N ILE A 83 -14.17 17.37 -4.95
CA ILE A 83 -12.99 17.34 -5.82
C ILE A 83 -11.93 16.37 -5.26
N GLY A 84 -11.73 16.39 -3.94
CA GLY A 84 -10.81 15.50 -3.23
C GLY A 84 -11.16 14.02 -3.41
N THR A 85 -12.43 13.65 -3.27
CA THR A 85 -12.88 12.27 -3.49
C THR A 85 -12.73 11.84 -4.95
N GLY A 86 -13.00 12.73 -5.91
CA GLY A 86 -12.75 12.46 -7.33
C GLY A 86 -11.28 12.22 -7.66
N TYR A 87 -10.37 13.00 -7.07
CA TYR A 87 -8.93 12.82 -7.25
C TYR A 87 -8.41 11.56 -6.53
N ALA A 88 -8.90 11.27 -5.33
CA ALA A 88 -8.60 10.05 -4.59
C ALA A 88 -9.03 8.80 -5.36
N PHE A 89 -10.21 8.82 -6.00
CA PHE A 89 -10.65 7.74 -6.89
C PHE A 89 -9.72 7.57 -8.09
N ARG A 90 -9.30 8.67 -8.73
CA ARG A 90 -8.37 8.64 -9.86
C ARG A 90 -7.01 8.05 -9.47
N LEU A 91 -6.46 8.45 -8.32
CA LEU A 91 -5.20 7.90 -7.80
C LEU A 91 -5.35 6.44 -7.37
N GLY A 92 -6.42 6.11 -6.66
CA GLY A 92 -6.74 4.74 -6.25
C GLY A 92 -6.81 3.80 -7.45
N ARG A 93 -7.42 4.24 -8.55
CA ARG A 93 -7.42 3.48 -9.80
C ARG A 93 -6.01 3.29 -10.36
N LYS A 94 -5.17 4.33 -10.39
CA LYS A 94 -3.79 4.22 -10.89
C LYS A 94 -2.96 3.23 -10.07
N VAL A 95 -3.12 3.20 -8.75
CA VAL A 95 -2.44 2.24 -7.89
C VAL A 95 -2.98 0.82 -8.11
N ALA A 96 -4.31 0.66 -8.17
CA ALA A 96 -4.94 -0.64 -8.41
C ALA A 96 -4.59 -1.25 -9.77
N THR A 97 -4.36 -0.42 -10.79
CA THR A 97 -3.95 -0.87 -12.13
C THR A 97 -2.43 -0.88 -12.31
N LEU A 98 -1.63 -0.94 -11.23
CA LEU A 98 -0.15 -0.97 -11.28
C LEU A 98 0.45 0.13 -12.18
N PHE A 99 -0.12 1.34 -12.14
CA PHE A 99 0.30 2.50 -12.92
C PHE A 99 0.23 2.32 -14.45
N GLN A 100 -0.57 1.38 -14.96
CA GLN A 100 -0.71 1.12 -16.40
C GLN A 100 -1.60 2.15 -17.15
N TRP A 101 -1.64 3.42 -16.70
CA TRP A 101 -2.46 4.50 -17.26
C TRP A 101 -1.76 5.86 -17.28
#